data_AF-A0A0G1U3I7-F1
#
_entry.id   AF-A0A0G1U3I7-F1
#
_cell.length_a   1.000
_cell.length_b   1.000
_cell.length_c   1.000
_cell.angle_alpha   90.00
_cell.angle_beta   90.00
_cell.angle_gamma   90.00
#
_symmetry.space_group_name_H-M   'P 1'
#
loop_
_entity.id
_entity.type
_entity.pdbx_description
1 polymer ?
#
loop_
_entity_poly.entity_id
_entity_poly.type
_entity_poly.pdbx_seq_one_letter_code
_entity_poly.pdbx_strand_id
1 'polypeptide(L)'
;MDIKRIFLNGALFLVPLVVLGAILWFGLGLNRKDNDIPTSTVSENSPAPSDNTGNSSSLDDEPPADKLPLPPADYKVLKEIKPVRSDLEKPLREGFSERLIAIEKNPESPMLWAELGSIKHSFADYDGAKALYLYALRINPSTTLANANLVDIYRNIQPDFPKAEYYLKQIIKTDKNTAVRAYVDLSDLYRYQYKEKADLADDVLLEAYKAYPNDHGFLNALAWYYKETGDTQKAIEYFEKFLEKEPNNESAKEELEWLRAKKSS
;
A
#
# COMPACT_ATOMS: atom_id res chain seq x y z
N MET A 1 29.41 -58.12 8.93
CA MET A 1 27.95 -57.91 9.06
C MET A 1 27.51 -57.23 7.78
N ASP A 2 26.81 -57.98 6.93
CA ASP A 2 26.53 -57.68 5.52
C ASP A 2 25.11 -57.11 5.32
N ILE A 3 25.03 -56.15 4.38
CA ILE A 3 24.01 -55.94 3.31
C ILE A 3 22.50 -55.84 3.71
N LYS A 4 21.90 -54.65 3.48
CA LYS A 4 20.87 -54.39 2.42
C LYS A 4 20.40 -52.92 2.40
N ARG A 5 20.48 -52.30 1.20
CA ARG A 5 19.72 -51.12 0.72
C ARG A 5 18.20 -51.36 0.78
N ILE A 6 17.38 -50.28 0.82
CA ILE A 6 16.23 -50.00 -0.09
C ILE A 6 15.40 -48.76 0.37
N PHE A 7 15.28 -47.78 -0.55
CA PHE A 7 14.21 -46.79 -0.84
C PHE A 7 13.82 -45.73 0.23
N LEU A 8 14.01 -44.42 -0.02
CA LEU A 8 13.29 -43.51 -0.91
C LEU A 8 11.87 -43.18 -0.40
N ASN A 9 11.69 -41.99 0.18
CA ASN A 9 10.62 -41.04 -0.14
C ASN A 9 10.81 -39.75 0.67
N GLY A 10 11.11 -38.67 -0.03
CA GLY A 10 10.97 -37.31 0.49
C GLY A 10 9.50 -36.95 0.65
N ALA A 11 9.20 -36.19 1.70
CA ALA A 11 7.94 -35.47 1.83
C ALA A 11 8.27 -33.98 1.93
N LEU A 12 8.29 -33.38 0.75
CA LEU A 12 8.18 -31.96 0.47
C LEU A 12 6.81 -31.49 1.01
N PHE A 13 6.77 -30.73 2.10
CA PHE A 13 5.53 -30.03 2.48
C PHE A 13 5.44 -28.73 1.67
N LEU A 14 4.82 -28.85 0.51
CA LEU A 14 4.30 -27.73 -0.27
C LEU A 14 3.11 -27.09 0.47
N VAL A 15 3.18 -25.77 0.59
CA VAL A 15 2.08 -24.87 0.94
C VAL A 15 1.00 -24.92 -0.15
N PRO A 16 -0.30 -25.05 0.19
CA PRO A 16 -1.35 -24.56 -0.69
C PRO A 16 -1.66 -23.11 -0.36
N LEU A 17 -1.26 -22.23 -1.28
CA LEU A 17 -1.90 -20.95 -1.55
C LEU A 17 -3.41 -21.15 -1.64
N VAL A 18 -4.18 -20.51 -0.76
CA VAL A 18 -5.62 -20.37 -0.96
C VAL A 18 -5.85 -19.13 -1.84
N VAL A 19 -6.00 -19.39 -3.13
CA VAL A 19 -6.70 -18.51 -4.07
C VAL A 19 -8.07 -19.12 -4.32
N LEU A 20 -9.13 -18.41 -3.91
CA LEU A 20 -10.53 -18.61 -4.31
C LEU A 20 -11.24 -17.30 -3.91
N GLY A 21 -11.87 -16.52 -4.76
CA GLY A 21 -12.35 -16.74 -6.11
C GLY A 21 -13.61 -15.90 -6.25
N ALA A 22 -13.51 -14.74 -6.88
CA ALA A 22 -14.63 -13.87 -7.18
C ALA A 22 -15.48 -14.50 -8.29
N ILE A 23 -16.59 -15.15 -7.95
CA ILE A 23 -17.69 -15.46 -8.89
C ILE A 23 -19.01 -15.40 -8.11
N LEU A 24 -20.01 -14.78 -8.74
CA LEU A 24 -21.45 -14.74 -8.43
C LEU A 24 -21.94 -13.56 -7.59
N TRP A 25 -22.21 -12.43 -8.24
CA TRP A 25 -23.53 -11.76 -8.15
C TRP A 25 -23.69 -10.67 -9.22
N PHE A 26 -24.05 -11.09 -10.44
CA PHE A 26 -24.70 -10.22 -11.43
C PHE A 26 -25.86 -11.02 -12.04
N GLY A 27 -27.07 -10.45 -12.03
CA GLY A 27 -28.17 -10.91 -12.87
C GLY A 27 -29.45 -11.27 -12.13
N LEU A 28 -30.27 -10.26 -11.83
CA LEU A 28 -31.70 -10.31 -12.14
C LEU A 28 -32.17 -8.90 -12.49
N GLY A 29 -32.16 -8.60 -13.79
CA GLY A 29 -32.91 -7.50 -14.36
C GLY A 29 -34.35 -7.93 -14.59
N LEU A 30 -35.30 -7.19 -14.02
CA LEU A 30 -36.68 -7.16 -14.48
C LEU A 30 -37.01 -5.76 -14.98
N ASN A 31 -36.79 -5.60 -16.29
CA ASN A 31 -37.72 -5.07 -17.27
C ASN A 31 -38.90 -4.23 -16.74
N ARG A 32 -38.90 -2.92 -17.05
CA ARG A 32 -40.12 -2.13 -17.22
C ARG A 32 -39.92 -1.17 -18.40
N LYS A 33 -40.71 -1.39 -19.45
CA LYS A 33 -40.93 -0.48 -20.56
C LYS A 33 -42.02 0.55 -20.21
N ASP A 34 -41.97 1.64 -20.97
CA ASP A 34 -43.03 2.54 -21.45
C ASP A 34 -42.66 4.00 -21.14
N ASN A 35 -42.07 4.72 -22.10
CA ASN A 35 -42.67 5.46 -23.22
C ASN A 35 -43.01 6.91 -22.82
N ASP A 36 -42.24 7.88 -23.32
CA ASP A 36 -42.71 8.88 -24.31
C ASP A 36 -41.70 10.03 -24.49
N ILE A 37 -41.45 10.35 -25.76
CA ILE A 37 -40.62 11.45 -26.27
C ILE A 37 -41.53 12.69 -26.42
N PRO A 38 -41.02 13.94 -26.34
CA PRO A 38 -40.64 14.58 -27.60
C PRO A 38 -39.32 15.35 -27.57
N THR A 39 -38.69 15.29 -28.74
CA THR A 39 -37.51 15.98 -29.24
C THR A 39 -37.60 17.50 -29.18
N SER A 40 -36.46 18.15 -28.89
CA SER A 40 -36.11 19.44 -29.50
C SER A 40 -34.61 19.50 -29.80
N THR A 41 -34.30 19.58 -31.09
CA THR A 41 -33.02 19.83 -31.75
C THR A 41 -32.60 21.30 -31.65
N VAL A 42 -31.34 21.60 -31.30
CA VAL A 42 -30.48 22.71 -31.80
C VAL A 42 -29.02 22.32 -31.46
N SER A 43 -28.20 21.82 -32.40
CA SER A 43 -27.23 22.51 -33.27
C SER A 43 -26.08 23.26 -32.54
N GLU A 44 -24.88 22.67 -32.70
CA GLU A 44 -23.55 23.24 -32.95
C GLU A 44 -22.96 24.36 -32.05
N ASN A 45 -21.87 24.04 -31.33
CA ASN A 45 -20.50 24.42 -31.72
C ASN A 45 -19.48 24.17 -30.59
N SER A 46 -18.41 23.42 -30.90
CA SER A 46 -17.14 23.47 -30.16
C SER A 46 -16.39 24.78 -30.50
N PRO A 47 -15.56 25.30 -29.58
CA PRO A 47 -14.14 24.93 -29.64
C PRO A 47 -13.49 24.73 -28.25
N ALA A 48 -12.49 23.85 -28.18
CA ALA A 48 -11.44 23.86 -27.16
C ALA A 48 -10.20 24.59 -27.74
N PRO A 49 -9.11 24.87 -26.98
CA PRO A 49 -8.91 24.81 -25.54
C PRO A 49 -8.37 26.15 -24.95
N SER A 50 -8.47 26.35 -23.65
CA SER A 50 -7.60 27.30 -22.95
C SER A 50 -7.13 26.70 -21.63
N ASP A 51 -5.80 26.64 -21.50
CA ASP A 51 -5.06 26.30 -20.29
C ASP A 51 -5.62 27.02 -19.06
N ASN A 52 -5.81 26.26 -17.98
CA ASN A 52 -5.70 26.83 -16.64
C ASN A 52 -5.07 25.81 -15.70
N THR A 53 -3.77 25.97 -15.50
CA THR A 53 -3.04 25.52 -14.32
C THR A 53 -3.65 26.15 -13.08
N GLY A 54 -4.28 25.37 -12.22
CA GLY A 54 -4.86 25.93 -11.01
C GLY A 54 -5.55 24.88 -10.16
N ASN A 55 -4.76 24.25 -9.29
CA ASN A 55 -5.11 23.95 -7.90
C ASN A 55 -6.61 23.65 -7.60
N SER A 56 -6.93 22.38 -7.38
CA SER A 56 -8.15 21.99 -6.67
C SER A 56 -7.79 21.05 -5.52
N SER A 57 -7.06 21.59 -4.55
CA SER A 57 -7.16 21.16 -3.16
C SER A 57 -8.53 21.61 -2.63
N SER A 58 -9.55 20.77 -2.74
CA SER A 58 -10.79 20.95 -2.00
C SER A 58 -10.81 19.93 -0.85
N LEU A 59 -10.01 20.23 0.18
CA LEU A 59 -10.35 19.85 1.54
C LEU A 59 -11.04 21.09 2.11
N ASP A 60 -12.34 20.95 2.34
CA ASP A 60 -13.25 22.02 2.73
C ASP A 60 -12.80 22.77 4.00
N ASP A 61 -12.89 24.10 3.94
CA ASP A 61 -12.93 25.09 5.03
C ASP A 61 -12.21 24.72 6.34
N GLU A 62 -10.90 24.94 6.38
CA GLU A 62 -10.09 24.79 7.59
C GLU A 62 -10.31 25.97 8.56
N PRO A 63 -10.67 25.74 9.84
CA PRO A 63 -10.77 26.80 10.84
C PRO A 63 -9.39 27.44 11.09
N PRO A 64 -9.33 28.70 11.58
CA PRO A 64 -8.08 29.44 11.72
C PRO A 64 -7.03 28.70 12.56
N ALA A 65 -5.77 28.77 12.10
CA ALA A 65 -4.59 28.02 12.52
C ALA A 65 -4.21 28.04 14.02
N ASP A 66 -4.97 28.73 14.86
CA ASP A 66 -4.71 28.87 16.30
C ASP A 66 -5.45 27.83 17.17
N LYS A 67 -6.35 27.03 16.60
CA LYS A 67 -7.06 25.97 17.32
C LYS A 67 -6.97 24.65 16.56
N LEU A 68 -6.59 23.59 17.29
CA LEU A 68 -6.68 22.23 16.78
C LEU A 68 -8.09 21.97 16.24
N PRO A 69 -8.22 21.26 15.10
CA PRO A 69 -9.52 20.88 14.58
C PRO A 69 -10.29 20.05 15.62
N LEU A 70 -11.62 20.00 15.54
CA LEU A 70 -12.37 19.13 16.43
C LEU A 70 -12.01 17.65 16.15
N PRO A 71 -11.73 16.85 17.19
CA PRO A 71 -11.45 15.43 17.00
C PRO A 71 -12.70 14.68 16.52
N PRO A 72 -12.55 13.50 15.89
CA PRO A 72 -13.68 12.68 15.48
C PRO A 72 -14.61 12.37 16.66
N ALA A 73 -15.92 12.57 16.51
CA ALA A 73 -16.86 12.53 17.62
C ALA A 73 -16.87 11.20 18.41
N ASP A 74 -16.58 10.08 17.75
CA ASP A 74 -16.55 8.74 18.32
C ASP A 74 -15.14 8.24 18.69
N TYR A 75 -14.15 9.13 18.81
CA TYR A 75 -12.77 8.74 19.14
C TYR A 75 -12.66 8.02 20.50
N LYS A 76 -13.55 8.34 21.45
CA LYS A 76 -13.62 7.69 22.78
C LYS A 76 -14.35 6.35 22.78
N VAL A 77 -14.94 5.94 21.66
CA VAL A 77 -15.73 4.70 21.57
C VAL A 77 -14.88 3.61 20.93
N LEU A 78 -14.70 2.47 21.60
CA LEU A 78 -14.06 1.31 21.00
C LEU A 78 -15.12 0.35 20.48
N LYS A 79 -15.20 0.20 19.15
CA LYS A 79 -16.09 -0.77 18.49
C LYS A 79 -15.29 -2.03 18.20
N GLU A 80 -15.81 -3.17 18.61
CA GLU A 80 -15.28 -4.48 18.21
C GLU A 80 -16.09 -5.00 17.03
N ILE A 81 -15.52 -4.90 15.83
CA ILE A 81 -16.17 -5.38 14.60
C ILE A 81 -15.79 -6.83 14.33
N LYS A 82 -14.54 -7.20 14.64
CA LYS A 82 -14.06 -8.58 14.58
C LYS A 82 -13.31 -8.93 15.87
N PRO A 83 -13.40 -10.20 16.32
CA PRO A 83 -12.68 -10.63 17.50
C PRO A 83 -11.18 -10.51 17.26
N VAL A 84 -10.48 -9.94 18.24
CA VAL A 84 -9.03 -9.90 18.24
C VAL A 84 -8.50 -11.19 18.85
N ARG A 85 -7.23 -11.51 18.58
CA ARG A 85 -6.56 -12.64 19.25
C ARG A 85 -6.68 -12.47 20.78
N SER A 86 -7.06 -13.54 21.48
CA SER A 86 -7.46 -13.47 22.90
C SER A 86 -6.35 -12.96 23.84
N ASP A 87 -5.09 -13.24 23.53
CA ASP A 87 -3.93 -12.75 24.28
C ASP A 87 -3.64 -11.25 24.05
N LEU A 88 -4.19 -10.66 22.98
CA LEU A 88 -4.08 -9.24 22.66
C LEU A 88 -5.26 -8.40 23.14
N GLU A 89 -6.42 -9.00 23.40
CA GLU A 89 -7.64 -8.24 23.67
C GLU A 89 -7.48 -7.35 24.91
N LYS A 90 -7.06 -7.93 26.04
CA LYS A 90 -6.83 -7.19 27.29
C LYS A 90 -5.82 -6.03 27.10
N PRO A 91 -4.59 -6.25 26.63
CA PRO A 91 -3.62 -5.17 26.48
C PRO A 91 -4.07 -4.10 25.47
N LEU A 92 -4.86 -4.44 24.44
CA LEU A 92 -5.40 -3.44 23.51
C LEU A 92 -6.49 -2.57 24.16
N ARG A 93 -7.37 -3.13 24.99
CA ARG A 93 -8.39 -2.35 25.72
C ARG A 93 -7.78 -1.46 26.81
N GLU A 94 -6.78 -1.97 27.52
CA GLU A 94 -5.99 -1.18 28.48
C GLU A 94 -5.26 -0.05 27.74
N GLY A 95 -4.57 -0.37 26.65
CA GLY A 95 -3.92 0.60 25.79
C GLY A 95 -4.88 1.66 25.24
N PHE A 96 -6.12 1.29 24.90
CA PHE A 96 -7.12 2.26 24.45
C PHE A 96 -7.41 3.30 25.53
N SER A 97 -7.64 2.83 26.76
CA SER A 97 -7.94 3.68 27.92
C SER A 97 -6.76 4.59 28.26
N GLU A 98 -5.53 4.06 28.22
CA GLU A 98 -4.30 4.83 28.44
C GLU A 98 -4.11 5.93 27.40
N ARG A 99 -4.35 5.64 26.12
CA ARG A 99 -4.23 6.62 25.03
C ARG A 99 -5.25 7.73 25.18
N LEU A 100 -6.48 7.44 25.62
CA LEU A 100 -7.47 8.48 25.90
C LEU A 100 -7.00 9.43 27.02
N ILE A 101 -6.46 8.90 28.11
CA ILE A 101 -5.91 9.72 29.22
C ILE A 101 -4.70 10.55 28.73
N ALA A 102 -3.83 9.96 27.90
CA ALA A 102 -2.69 10.66 27.35
C ALA A 102 -3.10 11.81 26.42
N ILE A 103 -4.12 11.59 25.58
CA ILE A 103 -4.70 12.61 24.68
C ILE A 103 -5.32 13.76 25.48
N GLU A 104 -5.98 13.48 26.61
CA GLU A 104 -6.52 14.56 27.46
C GLU A 104 -5.41 15.45 28.05
N LYS A 105 -4.20 14.92 28.23
CA LYS A 105 -3.04 15.67 28.72
C LYS A 105 -2.25 16.36 27.61
N ASN A 106 -2.24 15.79 26.41
CA ASN A 106 -1.48 16.27 25.24
C ASN A 106 -2.29 16.03 23.96
N PRO A 107 -3.34 16.83 23.70
CA PRO A 107 -4.20 16.68 22.53
C PRO A 107 -3.50 17.05 21.22
N GLU A 108 -2.39 17.79 21.27
CA GLU A 108 -1.58 18.19 20.13
C GLU A 108 -0.58 17.13 19.66
N SER A 109 -0.48 15.98 20.35
CA SER A 109 0.43 14.91 19.93
C SER A 109 -0.17 14.06 18.80
N PRO A 110 0.31 14.19 17.54
CA PRO A 110 -0.22 13.40 16.43
C PRO A 110 0.02 11.89 16.62
N MET A 111 1.09 11.52 17.34
CA MET A 111 1.43 10.13 17.60
C MET A 111 0.36 9.46 18.48
N LEU A 112 -0.16 10.14 19.50
CA LEU A 112 -1.19 9.57 20.38
C LEU A 112 -2.49 9.29 19.62
N TRP A 113 -2.87 10.17 18.71
CA TRP A 113 -4.03 9.97 17.83
C TRP A 113 -3.81 8.80 16.86
N ALA A 114 -2.61 8.69 16.28
CA ALA A 114 -2.27 7.58 15.41
C ALA A 114 -2.26 6.24 16.18
N GLU A 115 -1.70 6.19 17.38
CA GLU A 115 -1.72 4.99 18.22
C GLU A 115 -3.15 4.56 18.63
N LEU A 116 -4.01 5.52 18.96
CA LEU A 116 -5.43 5.24 19.20
C LEU A 116 -6.10 4.66 17.95
N GLY A 117 -5.76 5.19 16.77
CA GLY A 117 -6.14 4.63 15.47
C GLY A 117 -5.70 3.18 15.29
N SER A 118 -4.45 2.85 15.62
CA SER A 118 -3.90 1.47 15.54
C SER A 118 -4.65 0.48 16.43
N ILE A 119 -5.14 0.93 17.58
CA ILE A 119 -5.95 0.10 18.46
C ILE A 119 -7.31 -0.16 17.81
N LYS A 120 -8.01 0.87 17.34
CA LYS A 120 -9.27 0.70 16.59
C LYS A 120 -9.10 -0.20 15.36
N HIS A 121 -7.98 -0.05 14.65
CA HIS A 121 -7.61 -0.89 13.52
C HIS A 121 -7.52 -2.37 13.90
N SER A 122 -6.96 -2.67 15.07
CA SER A 122 -6.86 -4.05 15.59
C SER A 122 -8.23 -4.67 15.90
N PHE A 123 -9.23 -3.86 16.22
CA PHE A 123 -10.63 -4.28 16.40
C PHE A 123 -11.46 -4.23 15.10
N ALA A 124 -10.80 -4.05 13.95
CA ALA A 124 -11.40 -3.90 12.63
C ALA A 124 -12.36 -2.70 12.47
N ASP A 125 -12.33 -1.73 13.39
CA ASP A 125 -12.99 -0.41 13.26
C ASP A 125 -12.17 0.47 12.31
N TYR A 126 -12.10 0.07 11.03
CA TYR A 126 -11.24 0.72 10.03
C TYR A 126 -11.69 2.14 9.69
N ASP A 127 -13.00 2.43 9.76
CA ASP A 127 -13.52 3.78 9.54
C ASP A 127 -13.15 4.71 10.71
N GLY A 128 -13.30 4.24 11.96
CA GLY A 128 -12.83 4.97 13.13
C GLY A 128 -11.31 5.14 13.12
N ALA A 129 -10.55 4.11 12.74
CA ALA A 129 -9.10 4.18 12.61
C ALA A 129 -8.65 5.22 11.57
N LYS A 130 -9.23 5.19 10.36
CA LYS A 130 -8.97 6.21 9.32
C LYS A 130 -9.23 7.62 9.84
N ALA A 131 -10.34 7.85 10.54
CA ALA A 131 -10.66 9.17 11.06
C ALA A 131 -9.57 9.68 12.02
N LEU A 132 -9.03 8.81 12.89
CA LEU A 132 -7.95 9.18 13.81
C LEU A 132 -6.60 9.36 13.11
N TYR A 133 -6.27 8.53 12.11
CA TYR A 133 -5.06 8.74 11.31
C TYR A 133 -5.11 10.05 10.53
N LEU A 134 -6.24 10.34 9.87
CA LEU A 134 -6.44 11.62 9.16
C LEU A 134 -6.35 12.80 10.12
N TYR A 135 -6.91 12.68 11.32
CA TYR A 135 -6.80 13.71 12.35
C TYR A 135 -5.34 13.91 12.81
N ALA A 136 -4.59 12.82 13.04
CA ALA A 136 -3.16 12.89 13.34
C ALA A 136 -2.36 13.60 12.23
N LEU A 137 -2.71 13.35 10.95
CA LEU A 137 -2.07 14.00 9.81
C LEU A 137 -2.47 15.47 9.64
N ARG A 138 -3.64 15.91 10.13
CA ARG A 138 -3.97 17.33 10.21
C ARG A 138 -3.11 18.07 11.23
N ILE A 139 -2.77 17.41 12.34
CA ILE A 139 -1.85 17.97 13.34
C ILE A 139 -0.42 18.00 12.78
N ASN A 140 0.05 16.88 12.21
CA ASN A 140 1.36 16.79 11.58
C ASN A 140 1.32 15.85 10.36
N PRO A 141 1.38 16.39 9.13
CA PRO A 141 1.36 15.60 7.89
C PRO A 141 2.49 14.57 7.75
N SER A 142 3.58 14.75 8.49
CA SER A 142 4.76 13.86 8.48
C SER A 142 4.66 12.69 9.47
N THR A 143 3.49 12.46 10.08
CA THR A 143 3.31 11.37 11.04
C THR A 143 3.35 10.02 10.33
N THR A 144 4.55 9.42 10.24
CA THR A 144 4.80 8.18 9.49
C THR A 144 3.86 7.04 9.87
N LEU A 145 3.57 6.86 11.17
CA LEU A 145 2.65 5.81 11.65
C LEU A 145 1.24 5.97 11.06
N ALA A 146 0.73 7.21 10.96
CA ALA A 146 -0.60 7.47 10.40
C ALA A 146 -0.60 7.26 8.88
N ASN A 147 0.42 7.75 8.17
CA ASN A 147 0.55 7.52 6.73
C ASN A 147 0.63 6.01 6.42
N ALA A 148 1.47 5.25 7.12
CA ALA A 148 1.66 3.82 6.89
C ALA A 148 0.39 3.01 7.14
N ASN A 149 -0.36 3.30 8.21
CA ASN A 149 -1.63 2.60 8.47
C ASN A 149 -2.73 3.00 7.48
N LEU A 150 -2.75 4.23 6.97
CA LEU A 150 -3.66 4.61 5.88
C LEU A 150 -3.31 3.87 4.58
N VAL A 151 -2.03 3.67 4.29
CA VAL A 151 -1.61 2.81 3.16
C VAL A 151 -2.17 1.40 3.34
N ASP A 152 -2.02 0.77 4.51
CA ASP A 152 -2.54 -0.58 4.76
C ASP A 152 -4.06 -0.64 4.51
N ILE A 153 -4.83 0.30 5.07
CA ILE A 153 -6.27 0.33 4.87
C ILE A 153 -6.63 0.49 3.38
N TYR A 154 -6.05 1.49 2.71
CA TYR A 154 -6.37 1.80 1.32
C TYR A 154 -5.78 0.82 0.30
N ARG A 155 -4.80 0.01 0.69
CA ARG A 155 -4.20 -1.01 -0.18
C ARG A 155 -4.85 -2.37 0.01
N ASN A 156 -5.09 -2.78 1.26
CA ASN A 156 -5.37 -4.17 1.60
C ASN A 156 -6.78 -4.42 2.13
N ILE A 157 -7.42 -3.44 2.77
CA ILE A 157 -8.66 -3.66 3.54
C ILE A 157 -9.87 -3.06 2.82
N GLN A 158 -9.75 -1.80 2.42
CA GLN A 158 -10.76 -1.04 1.69
C GLN A 158 -10.09 -0.38 0.48
N PRO A 159 -9.83 -1.15 -0.60
CA PRO A 159 -9.01 -0.71 -1.71
C PRO A 159 -9.42 0.64 -2.31
N ASP A 160 -8.50 1.59 -2.25
CA ASP A 160 -8.52 2.92 -2.88
C ASP A 160 -7.07 3.25 -3.25
N PHE A 161 -6.62 2.68 -4.36
CA PHE A 161 -5.22 2.75 -4.77
C PHE A 161 -4.69 4.18 -5.00
N PRO A 162 -5.47 5.13 -5.54
CA PRO A 162 -5.06 6.54 -5.58
C PRO A 162 -4.70 7.10 -4.19
N LYS A 163 -5.48 6.78 -3.15
CA LYS A 163 -5.14 7.21 -1.78
C LYS A 163 -3.95 6.45 -1.22
N ALA A 164 -3.83 5.14 -1.46
CA ALA A 164 -2.65 4.38 -1.04
C ALA A 164 -1.36 4.94 -1.65
N GLU A 165 -1.37 5.26 -2.95
CA GLU A 165 -0.28 5.95 -3.64
C GLU A 165 0.04 7.29 -2.99
N TYR A 166 -0.99 8.11 -2.71
CA TYR A 166 -0.80 9.42 -2.08
C TYR A 166 -0.04 9.29 -0.76
N TYR A 167 -0.46 8.40 0.15
CA TYR A 167 0.19 8.27 1.46
C TYR A 167 1.58 7.62 1.36
N LEU A 168 1.82 6.70 0.43
CA LEU A 168 3.17 6.20 0.12
C LEU A 168 4.11 7.34 -0.31
N LYS A 169 3.62 8.23 -1.18
CA LYS A 169 4.37 9.42 -1.61
C LYS A 169 4.62 10.42 -0.48
N GLN A 170 3.74 10.50 0.53
CA GLN A 170 4.03 11.31 1.73
C GLN A 170 5.17 10.70 2.54
N ILE A 171 5.17 9.38 2.79
CA ILE A 171 6.25 8.70 3.52
C ILE A 171 7.61 8.93 2.84
N ILE A 172 7.66 8.79 1.50
CA ILE A 172 8.86 9.04 0.70
C ILE A 172 9.41 10.46 0.91
N LYS A 173 8.53 11.47 1.01
CA LYS A 173 8.93 12.87 1.18
C LYS A 173 9.44 13.20 2.58
N THR A 174 8.91 12.55 3.61
CA THR A 174 9.04 13.03 5.00
C THR A 174 10.09 12.28 5.82
N ASP A 175 10.36 11.01 5.52
CA ASP A 175 11.23 10.18 6.35
C ASP A 175 12.18 9.34 5.48
N LYS A 176 13.46 9.71 5.48
CA LYS A 176 14.49 9.05 4.67
C LYS A 176 14.70 7.58 5.05
N ASN A 177 14.46 7.19 6.30
CA ASN A 177 14.67 5.82 6.75
C ASN A 177 13.54 4.91 6.27
N THR A 178 12.30 5.41 6.26
CA THR A 178 11.14 4.64 5.78
C THR A 178 10.87 4.81 4.29
N ALA A 179 11.42 5.86 3.67
CA ALA A 179 11.32 6.11 2.23
C ALA A 179 11.77 4.89 1.42
N VAL A 180 12.85 4.21 1.82
CA VAL A 180 13.36 3.03 1.10
C VAL A 180 12.29 1.96 0.95
N ARG A 181 11.61 1.63 2.05
CA ARG A 181 10.53 0.65 2.04
C ARG A 181 9.32 1.17 1.24
N ALA A 182 9.00 2.46 1.36
CA ALA A 182 7.87 3.07 0.67
C ALA A 182 8.03 3.09 -0.86
N TYR A 183 9.24 3.23 -1.40
CA TYR A 183 9.50 3.08 -2.84
C TYR A 183 9.18 1.66 -3.32
N VAL A 184 9.61 0.64 -2.58
CA VAL A 184 9.31 -0.76 -2.90
C VAL A 184 7.80 -1.02 -2.81
N ASP A 185 7.14 -0.54 -1.75
CA ASP A 185 5.69 -0.68 -1.60
C ASP A 185 4.90 0.04 -2.68
N LEU A 186 5.39 1.17 -3.20
CA LEU A 186 4.76 1.90 -4.31
C LEU A 186 4.96 1.17 -5.64
N SER A 187 6.15 0.62 -5.89
CA SER A 187 6.40 -0.23 -7.06
C SER A 187 5.54 -1.51 -7.01
N ASP A 188 5.41 -2.15 -5.85
CA ASP A 188 4.52 -3.30 -5.65
C ASP A 188 3.04 -2.94 -5.81
N LEU A 189 2.60 -1.77 -5.30
CA LEU A 189 1.24 -1.28 -5.49
C LEU A 189 0.92 -1.19 -6.99
N TYR A 190 1.78 -0.54 -7.78
CA TYR A 190 1.61 -0.40 -9.23
C TYR A 190 1.64 -1.76 -9.95
N ARG A 191 2.59 -2.62 -9.61
CA ARG A 191 2.73 -3.95 -10.23
C ARG A 191 1.52 -4.83 -9.99
N TYR A 192 1.07 -4.92 -8.74
CA TYR A 192 0.13 -5.96 -8.34
C TYR A 192 -1.31 -5.50 -8.27
N GLN A 193 -1.57 -4.27 -7.85
CA GLN A 193 -2.91 -3.84 -7.44
C GLN A 193 -3.45 -2.70 -8.30
N TYR A 194 -2.62 -1.70 -8.61
CA TYR A 194 -3.01 -0.50 -9.34
C TYR A 194 -2.65 -0.62 -10.84
N LYS A 195 -3.42 -1.43 -11.57
CA LYS A 195 -3.10 -1.87 -12.94
C LYS A 195 -2.95 -0.74 -13.95
N GLU A 196 -3.67 0.36 -13.76
CA GLU A 196 -3.59 1.57 -14.59
C GLU A 196 -2.21 2.25 -14.54
N LYS A 197 -1.38 1.90 -13.56
CA LYS A 197 -0.02 2.42 -13.37
C LYS A 197 1.06 1.34 -13.40
N ALA A 198 0.73 0.13 -13.87
CA ALA A 198 1.66 -1.00 -13.85
C ALA A 198 2.96 -0.73 -14.64
N ASP A 199 2.90 0.12 -15.66
CA ASP A 199 4.03 0.59 -16.48
C ASP A 199 4.96 1.56 -15.75
N LEU A 200 4.57 2.09 -14.59
CA LEU A 200 5.39 3.01 -13.78
C LEU A 200 6.14 2.31 -12.65
N ALA A 201 6.02 0.99 -12.51
CA ALA A 201 6.54 0.26 -11.35
C ALA A 201 8.08 0.21 -11.32
N ASP A 202 8.76 0.08 -12.46
CA ASP A 202 10.22 0.22 -12.56
C ASP A 202 10.67 1.68 -12.41
N ASP A 203 9.93 2.64 -12.96
CA ASP A 203 10.25 4.07 -12.81
C ASP A 203 10.38 4.48 -11.33
N VAL A 204 9.49 3.98 -10.47
CA VAL A 204 9.55 4.21 -9.02
C VAL A 204 10.85 3.65 -8.42
N LEU A 205 11.26 2.45 -8.81
CA LEU A 205 12.50 1.83 -8.30
C LEU A 205 13.75 2.53 -8.87
N LEU A 206 13.69 3.02 -10.10
CA LEU A 206 14.75 3.82 -10.72
C LEU A 206 14.91 5.18 -10.04
N GLU A 207 13.80 5.84 -9.70
CA GLU A 207 13.80 7.05 -8.89
C GLU A 207 14.44 6.80 -7.52
N ALA A 208 14.06 5.70 -6.87
CA ALA A 208 14.63 5.30 -5.59
C ALA A 208 16.15 5.08 -5.67
N TYR A 209 16.62 4.35 -6.69
CA TYR A 209 18.06 4.13 -6.90
C TYR A 209 18.83 5.43 -7.14
N LYS A 210 18.23 6.40 -7.86
CA LYS A 210 18.84 7.74 -8.04
C LYS A 210 18.89 8.53 -6.73
N ALA A 211 17.85 8.44 -5.90
CA ALA A 211 17.77 9.13 -4.62
C ALA A 211 18.69 8.51 -3.56
N TYR A 212 18.90 7.20 -3.60
CA TYR A 212 19.69 6.42 -2.66
C TYR A 212 20.73 5.55 -3.37
N PRO A 213 21.75 6.14 -4.03
CA PRO A 213 22.70 5.40 -4.88
C PRO A 213 23.57 4.38 -4.12
N ASN A 214 23.68 4.52 -2.80
CA ASN A 214 24.40 3.60 -1.93
C ASN A 214 23.51 2.47 -1.38
N ASP A 215 22.19 2.54 -1.58
CA ASP A 215 21.29 1.45 -1.24
C ASP A 215 21.18 0.52 -2.46
N HIS A 216 21.99 -0.53 -2.44
CA HIS A 216 22.05 -1.51 -3.52
C HIS A 216 20.81 -2.43 -3.54
N GLY A 217 19.94 -2.35 -2.53
CA GLY A 217 18.67 -3.07 -2.49
C GLY A 217 17.75 -2.74 -3.65
N PHE A 218 17.82 -1.52 -4.19
CA PHE A 218 17.04 -1.13 -5.37
C PHE A 218 17.51 -1.78 -6.67
N LEU A 219 18.80 -2.10 -6.79
CA LEU A 219 19.31 -2.87 -7.94
C LEU A 219 18.75 -4.29 -7.90
N ASN A 220 18.71 -4.91 -6.73
CA ASN A 220 18.07 -6.22 -6.54
C ASN A 220 16.56 -6.13 -6.83
N ALA A 221 15.86 -5.13 -6.31
CA ALA A 221 14.42 -4.94 -6.57
C ALA A 221 14.11 -4.78 -8.06
N LEU A 222 14.91 -4.02 -8.81
CA LEU A 222 14.79 -3.89 -10.26
C LEU A 222 15.05 -5.22 -10.98
N ALA A 223 16.06 -5.98 -10.56
CA ALA A 223 16.37 -7.28 -11.14
C ALA A 223 15.20 -8.27 -11.00
N TRP A 224 14.62 -8.36 -9.79
CA TRP A 224 13.43 -9.18 -9.53
C TRP A 224 12.20 -8.69 -10.30
N TYR A 225 11.99 -7.37 -10.36
CA TYR A 225 10.91 -6.78 -11.14
C TYR A 225 10.98 -7.19 -12.61
N TYR A 226 12.13 -7.04 -13.26
CA TYR A 226 12.29 -7.39 -14.67
C TYR A 226 12.22 -8.90 -14.91
N LYS A 227 12.70 -9.71 -13.97
CA LYS A 227 12.52 -11.15 -14.02
C LYS A 227 11.03 -11.51 -14.02
N GLU A 228 10.28 -10.99 -13.05
CA GLU A 228 8.85 -11.31 -12.86
C GLU A 228 7.99 -10.81 -14.01
N THR A 229 8.32 -9.66 -14.59
CA THR A 229 7.61 -9.08 -15.74
C THR A 229 8.05 -9.66 -17.09
N GLY A 230 9.08 -10.52 -17.10
CA GLY A 230 9.52 -11.28 -18.27
C GLY A 230 10.60 -10.60 -19.13
N ASP A 231 11.05 -9.40 -18.77
CA ASP A 231 12.19 -8.74 -19.41
C ASP A 231 13.51 -9.38 -18.92
N THR A 232 13.79 -10.56 -19.46
CA THR A 232 14.96 -11.38 -19.11
C THR A 232 16.27 -10.63 -19.34
N GLN A 233 16.32 -9.74 -20.35
CA GLN A 233 17.53 -8.99 -20.64
C GLN A 233 17.84 -7.95 -19.56
N LYS A 234 16.84 -7.16 -19.16
CA LYS A 234 17.03 -6.19 -18.07
C LYS A 234 17.23 -6.89 -16.73
N ALA A 235 16.57 -8.03 -16.49
CA ALA A 235 16.78 -8.82 -15.28
C ALA A 235 18.26 -9.19 -15.11
N ILE A 236 18.88 -9.74 -16.16
CA ILE A 236 20.32 -10.06 -16.20
C ILE A 236 21.16 -8.82 -15.91
N GLU A 237 20.89 -7.70 -16.60
CA GLU A 237 21.63 -6.44 -16.42
C GLU A 237 21.60 -5.95 -14.97
N TYR A 238 20.43 -5.95 -14.32
CA TYR A 238 20.30 -5.47 -12.94
C TYR A 238 20.86 -6.45 -11.90
N PHE A 239 20.78 -7.77 -12.13
CA PHE A 239 21.48 -8.74 -11.29
C PHE A 239 23.00 -8.59 -11.39
N GLU A 240 23.55 -8.33 -12.58
CA GLU A 240 24.98 -8.03 -12.76
C GLU A 240 25.39 -6.78 -11.97
N LYS A 241 24.67 -5.66 -12.15
CA LYS A 241 24.92 -4.42 -11.38
C LYS A 241 24.81 -4.62 -9.87
N PHE A 242 23.85 -5.43 -9.42
CA PHE A 242 23.70 -5.73 -8.00
C PHE A 242 24.89 -6.54 -7.48
N LEU A 243 25.33 -7.58 -8.20
CA LEU A 243 26.46 -8.44 -7.84
C LEU A 243 27.82 -7.73 -7.93
N GLU A 244 27.96 -6.68 -8.74
CA GLU A 244 29.13 -5.79 -8.69
C GLU A 244 29.29 -5.11 -7.32
N LYS A 245 28.18 -4.90 -6.60
CA LYS A 245 28.17 -4.28 -5.27
C LYS A 245 28.14 -5.32 -4.15
N GLU A 246 27.38 -6.39 -4.34
CA GLU A 246 27.17 -7.47 -3.38
C GLU A 246 27.66 -8.82 -3.94
N PRO A 247 28.98 -8.99 -4.17
CA PRO A 247 29.53 -10.14 -4.91
C PRO A 247 29.39 -11.49 -4.18
N ASN A 248 28.98 -11.48 -2.91
CA ASN A 248 28.78 -12.68 -2.10
C ASN A 248 27.31 -13.09 -1.97
N ASN A 249 26.40 -12.44 -2.71
CA ASN A 249 24.99 -12.81 -2.70
C ASN A 249 24.74 -14.06 -3.57
N GLU A 250 24.71 -15.24 -2.95
CA GLU A 250 24.54 -16.51 -3.66
C GLU A 250 23.19 -16.61 -4.39
N SER A 251 22.11 -16.10 -3.79
CA SER A 251 20.78 -16.12 -4.42
C SER A 251 20.75 -15.35 -5.74
N ALA A 252 21.40 -14.18 -5.80
CA ALA A 252 21.50 -13.40 -7.01
C ALA A 252 22.41 -14.06 -8.07
N LYS A 253 23.47 -14.77 -7.67
CA LYS A 253 24.32 -15.55 -8.59
C LYS A 253 23.54 -16.68 -9.25
N GLU A 254 22.85 -17.48 -8.44
CA GLU A 254 22.01 -18.60 -8.91
C GLU A 254 20.96 -18.12 -9.91
N GLU A 255 20.30 -16.99 -9.59
CA GLU A 255 19.28 -16.42 -10.48
C GLU A 255 19.88 -15.90 -11.79
N LEU A 256 21.02 -15.23 -11.73
CA LEU A 256 21.72 -14.73 -12.92
C LEU A 256 22.16 -15.87 -13.85
N GLU A 257 22.68 -16.97 -13.30
CA GLU A 257 23.05 -18.17 -14.06
C GLU A 257 21.83 -18.79 -14.75
N TRP A 258 20.72 -18.94 -14.00
CA TRP A 258 19.47 -19.48 -14.54
C TRP A 258 18.93 -18.63 -15.71
N LEU A 259 18.90 -17.29 -15.55
CA LEU A 259 18.44 -16.38 -16.59
C LEU A 259 19.28 -16.45 -17.86
N ARG A 260 20.61 -16.56 -17.73
CA ARG A 260 21.54 -16.68 -18.87
C ARG A 260 21.37 -18.01 -19.61
N ALA A 261 21.19 -19.11 -18.89
CA ALA A 261 20.93 -20.42 -19.47
C ALA A 261 19.60 -20.43 -20.25
N LYS A 262 18.54 -19.86 -19.66
CA LYS A 262 17.23 -19.73 -20.29
C LYS A 262 17.25 -18.89 -21.56
N LYS A 263 18.00 -17.79 -21.58
CA LYS A 263 18.14 -16.93 -22.77
C LYS A 263 18.86 -17.62 -23.94
N SER A 264 19.73 -18.59 -23.64
CA SER A 264 20.55 -19.30 -24.61
C SER A 264 19.89 -20.56 -25.20
N SER A 265 18.70 -20.93 -24.72
CA SER A 265 17.90 -22.09 -25.15
C SER A 265 16.80 -21.68 -26.13
#